data_AF-A0A941QZX6-F1
#
_entry.id   AF-A0A941QZX6-F1
#
_cell.length_a   1.000
_cell.length_b   1.000
_cell.length_c   1.000
_cell.angle_alpha   90.00
_cell.angle_beta   90.00
_cell.angle_gamma   90.00
#
_symmetry.space_group_name_H-M   'P 1'
#
loop_
_entity.id
_entity.type
_entity.pdbx_description
1 polymer ?
#
loop_
_entity_poly.entity_id
_entity_poly.type
_entity_poly.pdbx_seq_one_letter_code
_entity_poly.pdbx_strand_id
1 'polypeptide(L)'
;MDVFEALYTTRAMRRVSEDPIPDDVLKQMVDAGIRAPSGSNRQGWKFIVVTDPEIKNQLGDSYREAWDFYVKEFYGGTADMGASNVLDDEKAQQVVRISKSAAWLSENFHKVPAMFVVLSRNDPTGSSIYPAIWSIMLAGRA
;
A
#
# COMPACT_ATOMS: atom_id res chain seq x y z
N MET A 1 -13.68 -14.32 -10.46
CA MET A 1 -13.75 -12.86 -10.64
C MET A 1 -13.27 -12.51 -12.04
N ASP A 2 -13.98 -11.62 -12.73
CA ASP A 2 -13.52 -11.12 -14.03
C ASP A 2 -12.58 -9.91 -13.89
N VAL A 3 -12.02 -9.44 -15.00
CA VAL A 3 -11.03 -8.35 -15.00
C VAL A 3 -11.62 -7.02 -14.52
N PHE A 4 -12.87 -6.70 -14.87
CA PHE A 4 -13.50 -5.44 -14.49
C PHE A 4 -13.88 -5.45 -13.01
N GLU A 5 -14.39 -6.59 -12.53
CA GLU A 5 -14.65 -6.80 -11.11
C GLU A 5 -13.36 -6.67 -10.27
N ALA A 6 -12.25 -7.26 -10.71
CA ALA A 6 -10.96 -7.10 -10.02
C ALA A 6 -10.52 -5.63 -9.98
N LEU A 7 -10.56 -4.94 -11.13
CA LEU A 7 -10.16 -3.52 -11.23
C LEU A 7 -11.05 -2.58 -10.39
N TYR A 8 -12.37 -2.79 -10.37
CA TYR A 8 -13.31 -1.88 -9.70
C TYR A 8 -13.44 -2.14 -8.19
N THR A 9 -13.05 -3.33 -7.74
CA THR A 9 -13.13 -3.71 -6.32
C THR A 9 -11.79 -3.69 -5.60
N THR A 10 -10.66 -3.63 -6.31
CA THR A 10 -9.34 -3.43 -5.70
C THR A 10 -9.23 -2.02 -5.15
N ARG A 11 -9.22 -1.88 -3.82
CA ARG A 11 -9.19 -0.60 -3.11
C ARG A 11 -8.05 -0.61 -2.10
N ALA A 12 -7.64 0.58 -1.67
CA ALA A 12 -6.67 0.76 -0.59
C ALA A 12 -7.27 0.32 0.76
N MET A 13 -7.14 -0.97 1.06
CA MET A 13 -7.55 -1.55 2.34
C MET A 13 -6.46 -1.30 3.37
N ARG A 14 -6.86 -0.74 4.52
CA ARG A 14 -5.96 -0.38 5.62
C ARG A 14 -6.19 -1.22 6.88
N ARG A 15 -7.23 -2.04 6.86
CA ARG A 15 -7.58 -3.02 7.90
C ARG A 15 -7.67 -4.37 7.18
N VAL A 16 -6.77 -5.27 7.52
CA VAL A 16 -6.65 -6.60 6.90
C VAL A 16 -6.55 -7.64 8.02
N SER A 17 -6.82 -8.91 7.69
CA SER A 17 -6.60 -10.00 8.64
C SER A 17 -5.12 -10.10 9.00
N GLU A 18 -4.81 -10.54 10.22
CA GLU A 18 -3.45 -10.83 10.69
C GLU A 18 -2.98 -12.24 10.27
N ASP A 19 -3.88 -13.03 9.66
CA ASP A 19 -3.60 -14.41 9.24
C ASP A 19 -2.39 -14.46 8.29
N PRO A 20 -1.41 -15.35 8.54
CA PRO A 20 -0.28 -15.52 7.66
C PRO A 20 -0.72 -15.90 6.24
N ILE A 21 -0.07 -15.30 5.24
CA ILE A 21 -0.30 -15.63 3.83
C ILE A 21 0.63 -16.79 3.45
N PRO A 22 0.12 -17.87 2.81
CA PRO A 22 0.96 -18.95 2.32
C PRO A 22 2.06 -18.48 1.35
N ASP A 23 3.24 -19.08 1.45
CA ASP A 23 4.42 -18.73 0.65
C ASP A 23 4.20 -18.85 -0.87
N ASP A 24 3.43 -19.84 -1.30
CA ASP A 24 3.08 -20.08 -2.70
C ASP A 24 2.18 -18.96 -3.25
N VAL A 25 1.24 -18.48 -2.44
CA VAL A 25 0.41 -17.31 -2.79
C VAL A 25 1.27 -16.06 -2.92
N LEU A 26 2.18 -15.79 -1.98
CA LEU A 26 3.11 -14.66 -2.05
C LEU A 26 4.00 -14.73 -3.30
N LYS A 27 4.51 -15.92 -3.63
CA LYS A 27 5.30 -16.16 -4.85
C LYS A 27 4.46 -15.94 -6.11
N GLN A 28 3.21 -16.40 -6.14
CA GLN A 28 2.30 -16.18 -7.25
C GLN A 28 2.00 -14.69 -7.46
N MET A 29 1.85 -13.91 -6.39
CA MET A 29 1.68 -12.45 -6.49
C MET A 29 2.92 -11.79 -7.13
N VAL A 30 4.13 -12.16 -6.70
CA VAL A 30 5.38 -11.67 -7.32
C VAL A 30 5.47 -12.10 -8.79
N ASP A 31 5.11 -13.35 -9.09
CA ASP A 31 5.10 -13.91 -10.45
C ASP A 31 4.19 -13.11 -11.41
N ALA A 32 3.02 -12.67 -10.92
CA ALA A 32 2.16 -11.75 -11.66
C ALA A 32 2.81 -10.36 -11.85
N GLY A 33 3.47 -9.85 -10.82
CA GLY A 33 4.22 -8.58 -10.87
C GLY A 33 5.29 -8.53 -11.95
N ILE A 34 6.14 -9.56 -12.02
CA ILE A 34 7.26 -9.60 -12.98
C ILE A 34 6.83 -9.77 -14.45
N ARG A 35 5.54 -10.04 -14.72
CA ARG A 35 4.97 -10.11 -16.08
C ARG A 35 4.48 -8.75 -16.60
N ALA A 36 4.56 -7.71 -15.80
CA ALA A 36 4.25 -6.36 -16.24
C ALA A 36 5.16 -5.90 -17.39
N PRO A 37 4.69 -4.98 -18.26
CA PRO A 37 5.53 -4.40 -19.30
C PRO A 37 6.69 -3.62 -18.68
N SER A 38 7.88 -3.71 -19.28
CA SER A 38 9.04 -2.90 -18.88
C SER A 38 9.79 -2.38 -20.10
N GLY A 39 10.31 -1.16 -20.00
CA GLY A 39 11.04 -0.53 -21.09
C GLY A 39 12.24 -1.36 -21.51
N SER A 40 12.33 -1.72 -22.80
CA SER A 40 13.35 -2.64 -23.34
C SER A 40 13.46 -3.98 -22.60
N ASN A 41 12.38 -4.44 -21.96
CA ASN A 41 12.36 -5.64 -21.12
C ASN A 41 13.44 -5.65 -20.00
N ARG A 42 13.81 -4.48 -19.46
CA ARG A 42 14.89 -4.36 -18.48
C ARG A 42 14.56 -4.98 -17.12
N GLN A 43 13.28 -5.05 -16.76
CA GLN A 43 12.82 -5.65 -15.50
C GLN A 43 13.59 -5.13 -14.28
N GLY A 44 13.76 -3.81 -14.19
CA GLY A 44 14.58 -3.13 -13.18
C GLY A 44 14.04 -3.18 -11.75
N TRP A 45 13.11 -4.08 -11.43
CA TRP A 45 12.46 -4.18 -10.14
C TRP A 45 13.19 -5.11 -9.17
N LYS A 46 13.04 -4.81 -7.87
CA LYS A 46 13.28 -5.74 -6.77
C LYS A 46 12.07 -5.73 -5.86
N PHE A 47 11.58 -6.92 -5.53
CA PHE A 47 10.48 -7.12 -4.59
C PHE A 47 11.06 -7.82 -3.35
N ILE A 48 10.86 -7.20 -2.19
CA ILE A 48 11.17 -7.79 -0.89
C ILE A 48 9.84 -8.00 -0.19
N VAL A 49 9.51 -9.25 0.10
CA VAL A 49 8.31 -9.60 0.87
C VAL A 49 8.73 -9.78 2.32
N VAL A 50 8.24 -8.90 3.19
CA VAL A 50 8.52 -8.93 4.62
C VAL A 50 7.36 -9.57 5.36
N THR A 51 7.60 -10.76 5.91
CA THR A 51 6.64 -11.49 6.78
C THR A 51 7.16 -11.65 8.21
N ASP A 52 8.46 -11.44 8.42
CA ASP A 52 9.11 -11.54 9.73
C ASP A 52 8.49 -10.55 10.73
N PRO A 53 7.98 -11.00 11.89
CA PRO A 53 7.32 -10.14 12.86
C PRO A 53 8.21 -9.03 13.43
N GLU A 54 9.50 -9.31 13.64
CA GLU A 54 10.43 -8.33 14.20
C GLU A 54 10.70 -7.21 13.20
N ILE A 55 10.97 -7.56 11.93
CA ILE A 55 11.15 -6.57 10.86
C ILE A 55 9.87 -5.77 10.63
N LYS A 56 8.69 -6.40 10.67
CA LYS A 56 7.40 -5.69 10.54
C LYS A 56 7.16 -4.70 11.68
N ASN A 57 7.57 -5.02 12.91
CA ASN A 57 7.50 -4.08 14.03
C ASN A 57 8.41 -2.86 13.78
N GLN A 58 9.66 -3.09 13.38
CA GLN A 58 10.60 -2.00 13.06
C GLN A 58 10.10 -1.10 11.92
N LEU A 59 9.55 -1.71 10.85
CA LEU A 59 8.92 -0.97 9.77
C LEU A 59 7.69 -0.19 10.25
N GLY A 60 6.93 -0.73 11.21
CA GLY A 60 5.80 -0.06 11.83
C GLY A 60 6.20 1.20 12.61
N ASP A 61 7.31 1.16 13.33
CA ASP A 61 7.85 2.33 14.03
C ASP A 61 8.27 3.41 13.04
N SER A 62 9.02 3.05 12.00
CA SER A 62 9.41 4.01 10.93
C SER A 62 8.20 4.56 10.17
N TYR A 63 7.19 3.73 9.90
CA TYR A 63 5.96 4.18 9.24
C TYR A 63 5.18 5.17 10.12
N ARG A 64 5.11 4.92 11.44
CA ARG A 64 4.47 5.83 12.39
C ARG A 64 5.19 7.17 12.46
N GLU A 65 6.53 7.16 12.54
CA GLU A 65 7.32 8.40 12.53
C GLU A 65 7.06 9.22 11.25
N ALA A 66 7.07 8.57 10.08
CA ALA A 66 6.78 9.22 8.81
C ALA A 66 5.33 9.75 8.75
N TRP A 67 4.38 9.00 9.30
CA TRP A 67 2.98 9.40 9.41
C TRP A 67 2.80 10.65 10.29
N ASP A 68 3.41 10.65 11.47
CA ASP A 68 3.32 11.78 12.42
C ASP A 68 3.95 13.04 11.83
N PHE A 69 5.10 12.90 11.15
CA PHE A 69 5.70 14.00 10.38
C PHE A 69 4.74 14.50 9.29
N TYR A 70 4.16 13.59 8.50
CA TYR A 70 3.24 13.95 7.41
C TYR A 70 1.99 14.68 7.92
N VAL A 71 1.36 14.19 8.99
CA VAL A 71 0.18 14.83 9.59
C VAL A 71 0.53 16.20 10.16
N LYS A 72 1.69 16.33 10.82
CA LYS A 72 2.16 17.60 11.38
C LYS A 72 2.44 18.62 10.29
N GLU A 73 3.25 18.27 9.29
CA GLU A 73 3.77 19.20 8.29
C GLU A 73 2.68 19.64 7.31
N PHE A 74 1.83 18.72 6.87
CA PHE A 74 0.87 19.00 5.81
C PHE A 74 -0.55 19.31 6.30
N TYR A 75 -0.86 18.99 7.57
CA TYR A 75 -2.19 19.20 8.15
C TYR A 75 -2.16 19.90 9.51
N GLY A 76 -1.03 20.51 9.90
CA GLY A 76 -0.94 21.27 11.15
C GLY A 76 -1.19 20.42 12.41
N GLY A 77 -1.02 19.10 12.31
CA GLY A 77 -1.28 18.17 13.41
C GLY A 77 -2.76 17.78 13.57
N THR A 78 -3.66 18.18 12.66
CA THR A 78 -5.06 17.75 12.73
C THR A 78 -5.22 16.35 12.15
N ALA A 79 -5.78 15.44 12.96
CA ALA A 79 -6.03 14.05 12.54
C ALA A 79 -7.16 13.91 11.50
N ASP A 80 -7.76 15.02 11.05
CA ASP A 80 -8.82 15.03 10.04
C ASP A 80 -8.28 15.06 8.60
N MET A 81 -6.95 15.21 8.43
CA MET A 81 -6.27 15.35 7.13
C MET A 81 -6.96 16.36 6.19
N GLY A 82 -7.34 17.51 6.73
CA GLY A 82 -7.93 18.60 5.94
C GLY A 82 -9.40 18.43 5.64
N ALA A 83 -10.11 17.50 6.30
CA ALA A 83 -11.57 17.41 6.19
C ALA A 83 -12.27 18.73 6.57
N SER A 84 -11.74 19.45 7.56
CA SER A 84 -12.18 20.79 7.96
C SER A 84 -12.10 21.85 6.85
N ASN A 85 -11.30 21.63 5.81
CA ASN A 85 -11.19 22.52 4.65
C ASN A 85 -12.18 22.17 3.52
N VAL A 86 -12.97 21.10 3.68
CA VAL A 86 -13.94 20.66 2.68
C VAL A 86 -15.29 21.29 2.97
N LEU A 87 -15.79 22.12 2.04
CA LEU A 87 -17.05 22.85 2.18
C LEU A 87 -18.30 21.95 2.09
N ASP A 88 -18.18 20.80 1.46
CA ASP A 88 -19.27 19.84 1.27
C ASP A 88 -19.26 18.81 2.40
N ASP A 89 -20.33 18.77 3.19
CA ASP A 89 -20.40 17.97 4.42
C ASP A 89 -20.25 16.46 4.16
N GLU A 90 -20.82 15.95 3.07
CA GLU A 90 -20.72 14.52 2.72
C GLU A 90 -19.28 14.15 2.34
N LYS A 91 -18.61 15.00 1.56
CA LYS A 91 -17.20 14.84 1.21
C LYS A 91 -16.30 15.02 2.44
N ALA A 92 -16.59 15.97 3.32
CA ALA A 92 -15.85 16.15 4.57
C ALA A 92 -15.94 14.87 5.44
N GLN A 93 -17.15 14.31 5.60
CA GLN A 93 -17.38 13.04 6.28
C GLN A 93 -16.61 11.88 5.63
N GLN A 94 -16.52 11.85 4.30
CA GLN A 94 -15.71 10.86 3.58
C GLN A 94 -14.22 11.01 3.88
N VAL A 95 -13.69 12.24 3.87
CA VAL A 95 -12.28 12.50 4.24
C VAL A 95 -12.03 12.04 5.67
N VAL A 96 -12.91 12.37 6.63
CA VAL A 96 -12.79 11.90 8.03
C VAL A 96 -12.71 10.37 8.11
N ARG A 97 -13.53 9.64 7.33
CA ARG A 97 -13.47 8.16 7.30
C ARG A 97 -12.13 7.65 6.78
N ILE A 98 -11.60 8.26 5.72
CA ILE A 98 -10.28 7.95 5.18
C ILE A 98 -9.20 8.26 6.22
N SER A 99 -9.32 9.38 6.93
CA SER A 99 -8.36 9.82 7.94
C SER A 99 -8.27 8.88 9.11
N LYS A 100 -9.42 8.48 9.67
CA LYS A 100 -9.50 7.45 10.70
C LYS A 100 -8.93 6.11 10.24
N SER A 101 -9.17 5.75 8.98
CA SER A 101 -8.62 4.50 8.43
C SER A 101 -7.11 4.55 8.25
N ALA A 102 -6.54 5.70 7.89
CA ALA A 102 -5.10 5.89 7.72
C ALA A 102 -4.37 5.95 9.07
N ALA A 103 -4.91 6.69 10.04
CA ALA A 103 -4.41 6.71 11.41
C ALA A 103 -4.45 5.31 12.05
N TRP A 104 -5.52 4.53 11.82
CA TRP A 104 -5.56 3.15 12.29
C TRP A 104 -4.38 2.32 11.76
N LEU A 105 -4.05 2.45 10.46
CA LEU A 105 -2.94 1.71 9.87
C LEU A 105 -1.59 2.16 10.43
N SER A 106 -1.37 3.45 10.68
CA SER A 106 -0.10 3.89 11.31
C SER A 106 0.05 3.35 12.72
N GLU A 107 -1.05 3.19 13.44
CA GLU A 107 -1.04 2.58 14.77
C GLU A 107 -0.85 1.06 14.76
N ASN A 108 -1.26 0.40 13.67
CA ASN A 108 -1.40 -1.06 13.58
C ASN A 108 -0.58 -1.66 12.44
N PHE A 109 0.43 -0.96 11.94
CA PHE A 109 1.15 -1.33 10.72
C PHE A 109 1.75 -2.75 10.78
N HIS A 110 2.29 -3.13 11.94
CA HIS A 110 2.87 -4.45 12.21
C HIS A 110 1.89 -5.63 12.06
N LYS A 111 0.57 -5.37 12.14
CA LYS A 111 -0.49 -6.37 12.00
C LYS A 111 -0.71 -6.82 10.56
N VAL A 112 -0.20 -6.07 9.58
CA VAL A 112 -0.28 -6.49 8.17
C VAL A 112 0.51 -7.79 8.01
N PRO A 113 -0.06 -8.86 7.42
CA PRO A 113 0.56 -10.19 7.44
C PRO A 113 1.82 -10.26 6.56
N ALA A 114 1.83 -9.53 5.43
CA ALA A 114 2.98 -9.39 4.55
C ALA A 114 3.09 -7.98 3.97
N MET A 115 4.31 -7.45 3.88
CA MET A 115 4.58 -6.14 3.28
C MET A 115 5.48 -6.31 2.05
N PHE A 116 5.05 -5.75 0.92
CA PHE A 116 5.86 -5.70 -0.29
C PHE A 116 6.65 -4.39 -0.33
N VAL A 117 7.95 -4.47 -0.07
CA VAL A 117 8.87 -3.35 -0.30
C VAL A 117 9.38 -3.45 -1.73
N VAL A 118 9.06 -2.42 -2.52
CA VAL A 118 9.28 -2.42 -3.96
C VAL A 118 10.33 -1.38 -4.32
N LEU A 119 11.37 -1.83 -5.03
CA LEU A 119 12.46 -0.97 -5.47
C LEU A 119 12.54 -0.96 -6.99
N SER A 120 12.83 0.21 -7.54
CA SER A 120 13.08 0.41 -8.97
C SER A 120 14.54 0.82 -9.19
N ARG A 121 15.19 0.20 -10.17
CA ARG A 121 16.57 0.50 -10.58
C ARG A 121 16.57 1.18 -11.94
N ASN A 122 17.25 2.33 -12.02
CA ASN A 122 17.48 3.05 -13.28
C ASN A 122 16.19 3.44 -14.04
N ASP A 123 15.06 3.53 -13.34
CA ASP A 123 13.79 4.08 -13.85
C ASP A 123 13.29 5.15 -12.87
N PRO A 124 13.73 6.41 -13.03
CA PRO A 124 13.32 7.51 -12.15
C PRO A 124 11.85 7.91 -12.35
N THR A 125 11.21 7.45 -13.43
CA THR A 125 9.81 7.77 -13.75
C THR A 125 8.83 6.81 -13.08
N GLY A 126 9.29 5.61 -12.74
CA GLY A 126 8.44 4.52 -12.27
C GLY A 126 7.52 3.92 -13.35
N SER A 127 7.71 4.29 -14.62
CA SER A 127 6.89 3.81 -15.74
C SER A 127 6.82 2.29 -15.86
N SER A 128 7.87 1.57 -15.44
CA SER A 128 7.89 0.10 -15.43
C SER A 128 7.48 -0.48 -14.06
N ILE A 129 7.73 0.22 -12.95
CA ILE A 129 7.48 -0.34 -11.61
C ILE A 129 5.99 -0.28 -11.21
N TYR A 130 5.29 0.80 -11.54
CA TYR A 130 3.88 0.95 -11.14
C TYR A 130 2.95 -0.09 -11.78
N PRO A 131 3.10 -0.46 -13.07
CA PRO A 131 2.35 -1.59 -13.63
C PRO A 131 2.62 -2.91 -12.91
N ALA A 132 3.87 -3.16 -12.49
CA ALA A 132 4.23 -4.37 -11.73
C ALA A 132 3.60 -4.39 -10.34
N ILE A 133 3.61 -3.25 -9.63
CA ILE A 133 2.91 -3.08 -8.36
C ILE A 133 1.42 -3.34 -8.53
N TRP A 134 0.81 -2.80 -9.58
CA TRP A 134 -0.62 -2.99 -9.84
C TRP A 134 -0.97 -4.45 -10.14
N SER A 135 -0.13 -5.15 -10.91
CA SER A 135 -0.29 -6.60 -11.12
C SER A 135 -0.22 -7.40 -9.81
N ILE A 136 0.69 -7.05 -8.88
CA ILE A 136 0.76 -7.67 -7.55
C ILE A 136 -0.53 -7.43 -6.76
N MET A 137 -1.06 -6.20 -6.78
CA MET A 137 -2.31 -5.86 -6.09
C MET A 137 -3.50 -6.63 -6.65
N LEU A 138 -3.61 -6.73 -7.98
CA LEU A 138 -4.67 -7.50 -8.64
C LEU A 138 -4.54 -9.00 -8.36
N ALA A 139 -3.32 -9.54 -8.33
CA ALA A 139 -3.09 -10.94 -7.99
C ALA A 139 -3.47 -11.26 -6.53
N GLY A 140 -3.24 -10.33 -5.59
CA GLY A 140 -3.72 -10.48 -4.20
C GLY A 140 -5.23 -10.34 -4.04
N ARG A 141 -5.92 -9.78 -5.04
CA ARG A 141 -7.39 -9.67 -5.06
C ARG A 141 -8.05 -10.91 -5.68
N ALA A 142 -7.43 -11.50 -6.71
CA ALA A 142 -7.92 -12.63 -7.50
C ALA A 142 -8.14 -13.89 -6.67
#